data_AF-A0A2G4HQD3-F1
#
_entry.id   AF-A0A2G4HQD3-F1
#
_cell.length_a   1.000
_cell.length_b   1.000
_cell.length_c   1.000
_cell.angle_alpha   90.00
_cell.angle_beta   90.00
_cell.angle_gamma   90.00
#
_symmetry.space_group_name_H-M   'P 1'
#
loop_
_entity.id
_entity.type
_entity.pdbx_description
1 polymer ?
#
loop_
_entity_poly.entity_id
_entity_poly.type
_entity_poly.pdbx_seq_one_letter_code
_entity_poly.pdbx_strand_id
1 'polypeptide(L)'
;MANPFSVRWLEGWTFQTVLMEGAVQVEAHGFGICLRTPVLPGETPVTTADRLVLTEDRRRKTLRSAWLRGRNLPDQAGAPDLEGAVPELAPIIRVKV
;
A
#
# COMPACT_ATOMS: atom_id res chain seq x y z
N MET A 1 3.87 9.36 -20.36
CA MET A 1 3.94 9.03 -18.92
C MET A 1 2.86 8.01 -18.60
N ALA A 2 3.24 6.79 -18.22
CA ALA A 2 2.28 5.73 -17.87
C ALA A 2 1.62 6.04 -16.52
N ASN A 3 0.35 5.68 -16.35
CA ASN A 3 -0.38 5.89 -15.10
C ASN A 3 0.20 4.97 -13.99
N PRO A 4 0.85 5.51 -12.93
CA PRO A 4 1.41 4.67 -11.87
C PRO A 4 0.33 3.95 -11.03
N PHE A 5 -0.94 4.32 -11.22
CA PHE A 5 -2.09 3.75 -10.50
C PHE A 5 -2.93 2.78 -11.32
N SER A 6 -2.57 2.46 -12.58
CA SER A 6 -3.33 1.49 -13.38
C SER A 6 -2.95 0.05 -13.01
N VAL A 7 -3.90 -0.71 -12.49
CA VAL A 7 -3.79 -2.17 -12.34
C VAL A 7 -4.57 -2.81 -13.49
N ARG A 8 -3.87 -3.57 -14.35
CA ARG A 8 -4.53 -4.41 -15.37
C ARG A 8 -4.84 -5.76 -14.72
N TRP A 9 -6.12 -6.15 -14.77
CA TRP A 9 -6.70 -7.37 -14.18
C TRP A 9 -6.01 -8.69 -14.61
N LEU A 10 -5.33 -8.72 -15.76
CA LEU A 10 -4.92 -9.98 -16.41
C LEU A 10 -3.43 -10.13 -16.70
N GLU A 11 -2.62 -9.08 -16.55
CA GLU A 11 -1.20 -9.15 -16.91
C GLU A 11 -0.35 -8.89 -15.67
N GLY A 12 0.35 -9.94 -15.22
CA GLY A 12 1.37 -9.84 -14.18
C GLY A 12 0.89 -10.07 -12.74
N TRP A 13 -0.35 -10.54 -12.54
CA TRP A 13 -0.82 -11.01 -11.23
C TRP A 13 -0.84 -12.54 -11.17
N THR A 14 -0.32 -13.06 -10.07
CA THR A 14 -0.37 -14.48 -9.70
C THR A 14 -1.10 -14.60 -8.37
N PHE A 15 -1.98 -15.59 -8.25
CA PHE A 15 -2.78 -15.80 -7.06
C PHE A 15 -2.40 -17.13 -6.43
N GLN A 16 -2.28 -17.14 -5.11
CA GLN A 16 -2.04 -18.35 -4.34
C GLN A 16 -2.94 -18.37 -3.10
N THR A 17 -3.40 -19.56 -2.75
CA THR A 17 -4.12 -19.79 -1.50
C THR A 17 -3.12 -20.30 -0.48
N VAL A 18 -3.00 -19.62 0.65
CA VAL A 18 -2.08 -19.96 1.72
C VAL A 18 -2.84 -20.17 3.02
N LEU A 19 -2.40 -21.12 3.83
CA LEU A 19 -2.90 -21.28 5.20
C LEU A 19 -1.93 -20.56 6.13
N MET A 20 -2.36 -19.44 6.72
CA MET A 20 -1.54 -18.63 7.61
C MET A 20 -2.37 -18.20 8.82
N GLU A 21 -1.76 -18.21 10.00
CA GLU A 21 -2.39 -17.73 11.25
C GLU A 21 -3.69 -18.48 11.60
N GLY A 22 -3.82 -19.73 11.18
CA GLY A 22 -5.03 -20.55 11.39
C GLY A 22 -6.20 -20.21 10.46
N ALA A 23 -6.00 -19.35 9.46
CA ALA A 23 -7.00 -18.98 8.48
C ALA A 23 -6.52 -19.23 7.04
N VAL A 24 -7.45 -19.59 6.16
CA VAL A 24 -7.18 -19.64 4.72
C VAL A 24 -7.13 -18.20 4.21
N GLN A 25 -6.06 -17.83 3.53
CA GLN A 25 -5.87 -16.52 2.93
C GLN A 25 -5.59 -16.66 1.45
N VAL A 26 -5.94 -15.63 0.69
CA VAL A 26 -5.54 -15.49 -0.71
C VAL A 26 -4.49 -14.40 -0.79
N GLU A 27 -3.36 -14.74 -1.38
CA GLU A 27 -2.32 -13.78 -1.74
C GLU A 27 -2.35 -13.51 -3.23
N ALA A 28 -2.23 -12.24 -3.59
CA ALA A 28 -2.05 -11.78 -4.95
C ALA A 28 -0.67 -11.12 -5.07
N HIS A 29 0.16 -11.66 -5.96
CA HIS A 29 1.52 -11.19 -6.23
C HIS A 29 1.58 -10.60 -7.63
N GLY A 30 1.99 -9.35 -7.75
CA GLY A 30 2.14 -8.69 -9.04
C GLY A 30 2.78 -7.32 -8.93
N PHE A 31 3.46 -6.87 -9.98
CA PHE A 31 4.08 -5.53 -10.04
C PHE A 31 4.98 -5.16 -8.84
N GLY A 32 5.63 -6.15 -8.22
CA GLY A 32 6.49 -5.96 -7.06
C GLY A 32 5.76 -5.75 -5.73
N ILE A 33 4.45 -6.00 -5.68
CA ILE A 33 3.64 -5.94 -4.45
C ILE A 33 2.99 -7.29 -4.15
N CYS A 34 2.82 -7.57 -2.85
CA CYS A 34 2.03 -8.69 -2.35
C CYS A 34 0.83 -8.12 -1.59
N LEU A 35 -0.37 -8.55 -2.00
CA LEU A 35 -1.62 -8.26 -1.33
C LEU A 35 -2.14 -9.54 -0.71
N ARG A 36 -2.75 -9.46 0.47
CA ARG A 36 -3.35 -10.62 1.13
C ARG A 36 -4.70 -10.28 1.71
N THR A 37 -5.61 -11.25 1.71
CA THR A 37 -6.86 -11.14 2.43
C THR A 37 -7.35 -12.52 2.90
N PRO A 38 -7.95 -12.62 4.09
CA PRO A 38 -8.55 -13.87 4.54
C PRO A 38 -9.76 -14.25 3.67
N VAL A 39 -9.92 -15.55 3.47
CA VAL A 39 -11.13 -16.17 2.93
C VAL A 39 -12.18 -16.17 4.03
N LEU A 40 -13.33 -15.56 3.77
CA LEU A 40 -14.42 -15.52 4.74
C LEU A 40 -15.18 -16.86 4.78
N PRO A 41 -15.87 -17.17 5.89
CA PRO A 41 -16.71 -18.37 5.97
C PRO A 41 -17.76 -18.39 4.85
N GLY A 42 -17.77 -19.45 4.04
CA GLY A 42 -18.68 -19.60 2.91
C GLY A 42 -18.22 -18.93 1.60
N GLU A 43 -17.09 -18.22 1.59
CA GLU A 43 -16.47 -17.75 0.35
C GLU A 43 -15.61 -18.84 -0.29
N THR A 44 -15.52 -18.79 -1.63
CA THR A 44 -14.51 -19.56 -2.35
C THR A 44 -13.24 -18.74 -2.50
N PRO A 45 -12.05 -19.38 -2.60
CA PRO A 45 -10.79 -18.67 -2.83
C PRO A 45 -10.81 -17.77 -4.08
N VAL A 46 -11.56 -18.16 -5.11
CA VAL A 46 -11.75 -17.35 -6.33
C VAL A 46 -12.51 -16.07 -6.01
N THR A 47 -13.65 -16.17 -5.31
CA THR A 47 -14.42 -14.99 -4.88
C THR A 47 -13.59 -14.07 -3.99
N THR A 48 -12.77 -14.63 -3.11
CA THR A 48 -11.86 -13.87 -2.26
C THR A 48 -10.77 -13.16 -3.07
N ALA A 49 -10.23 -13.80 -4.10
CA ALA A 49 -9.28 -13.17 -5.04
C ALA A 49 -9.92 -11.98 -5.77
N ASP A 50 -11.15 -12.13 -6.25
CA ASP A 50 -11.88 -11.06 -6.92
C ASP A 50 -12.09 -9.85 -5.99
N ARG A 51 -12.50 -10.11 -4.74
CA ARG A 51 -12.68 -9.09 -3.71
C ARG A 51 -11.37 -8.36 -3.38
N LEU A 52 -10.26 -9.09 -3.29
CA LEU A 52 -8.93 -8.54 -3.03
C LEU A 52 -8.54 -7.52 -4.10
N VAL A 53 -8.69 -7.89 -5.36
CA VAL A 53 -8.33 -7.02 -6.49
C VAL A 53 -9.28 -5.85 -6.62
N LEU A 54 -10.60 -6.05 -6.44
CA LEU A 54 -11.59 -4.96 -6.41
C LEU A 54 -11.28 -3.93 -5.33
N THR A 55 -10.83 -4.39 -4.16
CA THR A 55 -10.46 -3.52 -3.04
C THR A 55 -9.23 -2.68 -3.40
N GLU A 56 -8.23 -3.29 -4.04
CA GLU A 56 -7.03 -2.59 -4.48
C GLU A 56 -7.31 -1.59 -5.61
N ASP A 57 -8.13 -1.96 -6.61
CA ASP A 57 -8.54 -1.04 -7.68
C ASP A 57 -9.25 0.19 -7.11
N ARG A 58 -10.17 0.00 -6.16
CA ARG A 58 -10.82 1.10 -5.43
C ARG A 58 -9.80 1.95 -4.67
N ARG A 59 -8.86 1.33 -3.96
CA ARG A 59 -7.80 2.03 -3.23
C ARG A 59 -6.98 2.92 -4.16
N ARG A 60 -6.57 2.40 -5.32
CA ARG A 60 -5.79 3.15 -6.31
C ARG A 60 -6.56 4.25 -7.00
N LYS A 61 -7.85 4.05 -7.29
CA LYS A 61 -8.75 5.12 -7.77
C LYS A 61 -8.88 6.24 -6.74
N THR A 62 -9.04 5.89 -5.47
CA THR A 62 -9.09 6.86 -4.37
C THR A 62 -7.78 7.63 -4.25
N LEU A 63 -6.64 6.95 -4.22
CA LEU A 63 -5.31 7.58 -4.19
C LEU A 63 -5.08 8.50 -5.39
N ARG A 64 -5.45 8.06 -6.60
CA ARG A 64 -5.37 8.88 -7.81
C ARG A 64 -6.24 10.13 -7.69
N SER A 65 -7.48 10.00 -7.21
CA SER A 65 -8.37 11.15 -7.02
C SER A 65 -7.83 12.14 -5.99
N ALA A 66 -7.26 11.64 -4.88
CA ALA A 66 -6.63 12.46 -3.85
C ALA A 66 -5.40 13.18 -4.40
N TRP A 67 -4.55 12.48 -5.17
CA TRP A 67 -3.40 13.07 -5.84
C TRP A 67 -3.80 14.16 -6.84
N LEU A 68 -4.84 13.94 -7.65
CA LEU A 68 -5.37 14.96 -8.55
C LEU A 68 -5.91 16.18 -7.80
N ARG A 69 -6.58 15.98 -6.66
CA ARG A 69 -7.01 17.09 -5.78
C ARG A 69 -5.81 17.86 -5.22
N GLY A 70 -4.77 17.17 -4.76
CA GLY A 70 -3.54 17.79 -4.26
C GLY A 70 -2.80 18.61 -5.32
N ARG A 71 -2.84 18.20 -6.60
CA ARG A 71 -2.28 18.98 -7.71
C ARG A 71 -3.04 20.28 -8.02
N ASN A 72 -4.33 20.31 -7.70
CA ASN A 72 -5.17 21.49 -7.87
C ASN A 72 -5.23 22.35 -6.61
N LEU A 73 -4.53 21.95 -5.54
CA LEU A 73 -4.35 22.82 -4.39
C LEU A 73 -3.41 23.95 -4.86
N PRO A 74 -3.79 25.24 -4.72
CA PRO A 74 -2.83 26.31 -4.91
C PRO A 74 -1.65 26.03 -3.99
N ASP A 75 -0.44 26.22 -4.51
CA ASP A 75 0.83 26.02 -3.82
C ASP A 75 0.68 26.52 -2.38
N GLN A 76 0.62 25.58 -1.43
CA GLN A 76 0.42 25.92 -0.03
C GLN A 76 1.67 26.68 0.35
N ALA A 77 1.52 28.00 0.48
CA ALA A 77 2.55 28.91 0.93
C ALA A 77 3.25 28.31 2.15
N GLY A 78 4.53 27.96 1.96
CA GLY A 78 5.46 27.57 3.00
C GLY A 78 5.14 26.23 3.68
N ALA A 79 5.69 25.14 3.15
CA ALA A 79 6.20 24.13 4.08
C ALA A 79 7.12 24.85 5.08
N PRO A 80 6.98 24.65 6.41
CA PRO A 80 7.89 25.28 7.36
C PRO A 80 9.31 24.83 7.04
N ASP A 81 10.23 25.78 6.94
CA ASP A 81 11.63 25.53 6.63
C ASP A 81 12.20 24.50 7.62
N LEU A 82 12.64 23.36 7.10
CA LEU A 82 13.33 22.32 7.88
C LEU A 82 14.74 22.77 8.31
N GLU A 83 15.17 23.98 7.93
CA GLU A 83 16.45 24.62 8.24
C GLU A 83 16.74 24.67 9.76
N GLY A 84 15.71 24.58 10.60
CA GLY A 84 15.81 24.55 12.07
C GLY A 84 15.62 23.18 12.73
N ALA A 85 15.49 22.09 11.97
CA ALA A 85 15.29 20.76 12.54
C ALA A 85 16.57 20.30 13.26
N VAL A 86 16.63 20.54 14.57
CA VAL A 86 17.70 20.05 15.43
C VAL A 86 17.59 18.52 15.50
N PRO A 87 18.60 17.75 15.07
CA PRO A 87 18.60 16.32 15.27
C PRO A 87 18.60 16.04 16.78
N GLU A 88 17.67 15.21 17.24
CA GLU A 88 17.65 14.71 18.61
C GLU A 88 18.96 13.96 18.85
N LEU A 89 19.89 14.60 19.58
CA LEU A 89 21.21 14.06 19.87
C LEU A 89 21.04 12.78 20.68
N ALA A 90 21.40 11.64 20.07
CA ALA A 90 21.45 10.36 20.75
C ALA A 90 22.34 10.47 22.01
N PRO A 91 21.94 9.87 23.15
CA PRO A 91 22.67 10.02 24.40
C PRO A 91 24.08 9.44 24.27
N ILE A 92 25.09 10.27 24.53
CA ILE A 92 26.49 9.88 24.59
C ILE A 92 26.69 8.97 25.80
N ILE A 93 26.76 7.66 25.57
CA ILE A 93 27.17 6.69 26.59
C ILE A 93 28.66 6.91 26.84
N ARG A 94 29.01 7.63 27.92
CA ARG A 94 30.39 7.67 28.42
C ARG A 94 30.75 6.32 29.03
N VAL A 95 31.54 5.54 28.32
CA VAL A 95 32.26 4.40 28.88
C VAL A 95 33.39 4.96 29.75
N LYS A 96 33.31 4.74 31.08
CA LYS A 96 34.45 4.94 31.99
C LYS A 96 35.44 3.79 31.76
N VAL A 97 36.69 4.14 31.43
CA VAL A 97 37.86 3.25 31.54
C VAL A 97 38.37 3.29 32.96
#